data_AF-A0A7S3T357-F1
#
_entry.id   AF-A0A7S3T357-F1
#
_cell.length_a   1.000
_cell.length_b   1.000
_cell.length_c   1.000
_cell.angle_alpha   90.00
_cell.angle_beta   90.00
_cell.angle_gamma   90.00
#
_symmetry.space_group_name_H-M   'P 1'
#
loop_
_entity.id
_entity.type
_entity.pdbx_description
1 polymer ?
#
loop_
_entity_poly.entity_id
_entity_poly.type
_entity_poly.pdbx_seq_one_letter_code
_entity_poly.pdbx_strand_id
1 'polypeptide(L)'
;AVASVQALYDGLPTTCSAAACPQADWAGCVLRMAGHDLMDFKDNQGGADGCIDLHDPDNKGLAECLHTGEHGVSILTAYHAHCTQISLADFLVIAAEAVMLSSRKHVTDADNARRDIDFRSSFRYGRSTAATCPWSQGRLPNPERSCTAVEETFVDNMGLSWSESAALMGVHTLGRARIENSGYDGFWSDAENSRRFNNNYFASIVGKGWTSQTAVDGNPNKNQWVRSDQARNGPLEMMLNTDLCLAYTEDNNGRQELNAQTSGCCAWSAATPDVQAAVRGHLDGLYCGGNNIPRGRGDQRAACCSGQRNRAIDCGSADDLAGPAAQDVLTFARDEGSWLDRFEQAWKKATENGYTTENGESLLHSLQCSQAGAGSLRRVCALGWGAPGARSPGRSSCGLASSCRPRVQLGAISIGLR
;
A
#
# COMPACT_ATOMS: atom_id res chain seq x y z
N ALA A 1 -7.76 18.51 2.81
CA ALA A 1 -6.97 17.30 3.15
C ALA A 1 -6.20 16.77 1.93
N VAL A 2 -6.84 16.10 0.95
CA VAL A 2 -6.17 15.50 -0.23
C VAL A 2 -5.11 16.42 -0.87
N ALA A 3 -5.51 17.63 -1.30
CA ALA A 3 -4.59 18.58 -1.94
C ALA A 3 -3.38 18.98 -1.07
N SER A 4 -3.52 18.97 0.27
CA SER A 4 -2.40 19.27 1.17
C SER A 4 -1.37 18.14 1.19
N VAL A 5 -1.80 16.89 1.08
CA VAL A 5 -0.90 15.73 0.99
C VAL A 5 -0.26 15.65 -0.40
N GLN A 6 -1.04 15.88 -1.45
CA GLN A 6 -0.52 15.92 -2.83
C GLN A 6 0.55 17.00 -3.00
N ALA A 7 0.34 18.19 -2.41
CA ALA A 7 1.36 19.24 -2.44
C ALA A 7 2.69 18.85 -1.78
N LEU A 8 2.67 18.00 -0.74
CA LEU A 8 3.90 17.45 -0.16
C LEU A 8 4.58 16.48 -1.14
N TYR A 9 3.81 15.56 -1.73
CA TYR A 9 4.32 14.59 -2.71
C TYR A 9 4.91 15.28 -3.96
N ASP A 10 4.19 16.25 -4.52
CA ASP A 10 4.59 16.98 -5.73
C ASP A 10 5.81 17.89 -5.48
N GLY A 11 6.06 18.26 -4.21
CA GLY A 11 7.23 19.03 -3.79
C GLY A 11 8.52 18.21 -3.64
N LEU A 12 8.42 16.88 -3.67
CA LEU A 12 9.59 16.00 -3.54
C LEU A 12 10.43 15.95 -4.82
N PRO A 13 11.74 15.69 -4.72
CA PRO A 13 12.57 15.46 -5.89
C PRO A 13 12.06 14.29 -6.74
N THR A 14 11.99 14.50 -8.06
CA THR A 14 11.51 13.50 -9.03
C THR A 14 12.60 12.53 -9.49
N THR A 15 13.84 12.71 -9.04
CA THR A 15 14.94 11.77 -9.28
C THR A 15 14.56 10.40 -8.76
N CYS A 16 14.64 9.38 -9.60
CA CYS A 16 14.35 8.02 -9.21
C CYS A 16 15.39 7.07 -9.81
N SER A 17 16.07 6.35 -8.93
CA SER A 17 17.19 5.46 -9.24
C SER A 17 17.31 4.42 -8.13
N ALA A 18 18.21 3.46 -8.31
CA ALA A 18 18.55 2.50 -7.26
C ALA A 18 18.96 3.16 -5.93
N ALA A 19 19.68 4.28 -5.99
CA ALA A 19 20.19 4.97 -4.81
C ALA A 19 19.12 5.83 -4.14
N ALA A 20 18.41 6.65 -4.92
CA ALA A 20 17.45 7.62 -4.41
C ALA A 20 16.19 7.65 -5.28
N CYS A 21 15.03 7.55 -4.64
CA CYS A 21 13.73 7.82 -5.25
C CYS A 21 12.76 8.42 -4.20
N PRO A 22 12.87 9.73 -3.89
CA PRO A 22 12.13 10.35 -2.79
C PRO A 22 10.61 10.21 -2.89
N GLN A 23 10.05 10.30 -4.10
CA GLN A 23 8.61 10.09 -4.32
C GLN A 23 8.17 8.65 -4.01
N ALA A 24 8.96 7.64 -4.38
CA ALA A 24 8.69 6.24 -4.05
C ALA A 24 8.81 6.00 -2.55
N ASP A 25 9.92 6.44 -1.95
CA ASP A 25 10.21 6.27 -0.52
C ASP A 25 9.07 6.88 0.33
N TRP A 26 8.71 8.14 0.05
CA TRP A 26 7.63 8.85 0.74
C TRP A 26 6.24 8.22 0.54
N ALA A 27 5.84 7.93 -0.70
CA ALA A 27 4.53 7.33 -0.95
C ALA A 27 4.41 5.93 -0.34
N GLY A 28 5.48 5.14 -0.41
CA GLY A 28 5.58 3.84 0.25
C GLY A 28 5.40 3.97 1.77
N CYS A 29 6.06 4.92 2.42
CA CYS A 29 5.91 5.13 3.86
C CYS A 29 4.49 5.58 4.24
N VAL A 30 3.91 6.56 3.52
CA VAL A 30 2.54 7.04 3.80
C VAL A 30 1.51 5.93 3.58
N LEU A 31 1.65 5.11 2.54
CA LEU A 31 0.75 4.00 2.29
C LEU A 31 0.92 2.88 3.33
N ARG A 32 2.17 2.58 3.71
CA ARG A 32 2.48 1.63 4.79
C ARG A 32 1.94 2.11 6.14
N MET A 33 1.98 3.41 6.44
CA MET A 33 1.39 4.00 7.65
C MET A 33 -0.09 3.63 7.79
N ALA A 34 -0.88 3.88 6.74
CA ALA A 34 -2.30 3.52 6.75
C ALA A 34 -2.51 1.99 6.76
N GLY A 35 -1.63 1.24 6.08
CA GLY A 35 -1.63 -0.22 6.11
C GLY A 35 -1.41 -0.80 7.51
N HIS A 36 -0.45 -0.27 8.26
CA HIS A 36 -0.13 -0.74 9.61
C HIS A 36 -1.22 -0.39 10.64
N ASP A 37 -1.96 0.70 10.42
CA ASP A 37 -3.18 1.01 11.17
C ASP A 37 -4.27 -0.03 10.89
N LEU A 38 -4.65 -0.23 9.62
CA LEU A 38 -5.75 -1.15 9.27
C LEU A 38 -5.46 -2.64 9.51
N MET A 39 -4.19 -3.06 9.48
CA MET A 39 -3.80 -4.48 9.60
C MET A 39 -3.83 -5.00 11.04
N ASP A 40 -3.89 -4.12 12.05
CA ASP A 40 -4.00 -4.55 13.44
C ASP A 40 -5.43 -4.97 13.83
N PHE A 41 -6.38 -4.86 12.90
CA PHE A 41 -7.77 -5.24 13.09
C PHE A 41 -7.88 -6.74 13.39
N LYS A 42 -8.47 -7.07 14.54
CA LYS A 42 -8.79 -8.44 14.95
C LYS A 42 -9.88 -8.43 16.01
N ASP A 43 -10.82 -9.38 15.94
CA ASP A 43 -11.88 -9.57 16.94
C ASP A 43 -12.68 -8.28 17.24
N ASN A 44 -13.00 -7.49 16.20
CA ASN A 44 -13.65 -6.17 16.30
C ASN A 44 -12.87 -5.10 17.10
N GLN A 45 -11.54 -5.22 17.17
CA GLN A 45 -10.64 -4.28 17.82
C GLN A 45 -9.49 -3.89 16.87
N GLY A 46 -9.10 -2.61 16.88
CA GLY A 46 -8.12 -2.07 15.95
C GLY A 46 -8.77 -1.64 14.62
N GLY A 47 -8.00 -1.66 13.54
CA GLY A 47 -8.41 -1.20 12.21
C GLY A 47 -7.98 0.24 11.96
N ALA A 48 -8.64 0.91 11.02
CA ALA A 48 -8.25 2.26 10.60
C ALA A 48 -8.57 3.36 11.65
N ASP A 49 -8.14 3.19 12.90
CA ASP A 49 -8.46 4.05 14.05
C ASP A 49 -7.37 5.08 14.39
N GLY A 50 -6.31 5.15 13.58
CA GLY A 50 -5.21 6.08 13.70
C GLY A 50 -4.27 5.81 14.88
N CYS A 51 -4.35 4.64 15.52
CA CYS A 51 -3.46 4.26 16.60
C CYS A 51 -2.34 3.34 16.14
N ILE A 52 -1.11 3.84 16.25
CA ILE A 52 0.10 3.11 15.86
C ILE A 52 1.10 3.19 16.99
N ASP A 53 1.53 2.04 17.49
CA ASP A 53 2.62 1.96 18.46
C ASP A 53 3.98 2.07 17.75
N LEU A 54 4.56 3.27 17.74
CA LEU A 54 5.88 3.52 17.14
C LEU A 54 7.05 2.86 17.89
N HIS A 55 6.81 2.26 19.07
CA HIS A 55 7.81 1.45 19.76
C HIS A 55 7.82 0.00 19.30
N ASP A 56 6.78 -0.46 18.59
CA ASP A 56 6.76 -1.77 17.97
C ASP A 56 7.86 -1.83 16.87
N PRO A 57 8.78 -2.81 16.93
CA PRO A 57 9.77 -3.02 15.88
C PRO A 57 9.20 -3.11 14.47
N ASP A 58 7.98 -3.64 14.31
CA ASP A 58 7.32 -3.78 13.02
C ASP A 58 6.89 -2.41 12.45
N ASN A 59 6.79 -1.37 13.27
CA ASN A 59 6.45 0.00 12.87
C ASN A 59 7.69 0.90 12.65
N LYS A 60 8.91 0.35 12.72
CA LYS A 60 10.12 1.12 12.50
C LYS A 60 10.16 1.75 11.10
N GLY A 61 10.59 3.01 11.03
CA GLY A 61 10.61 3.83 9.82
C GLY A 61 9.31 4.61 9.53
N LEU A 62 8.25 4.38 10.31
CA LEU A 62 6.97 5.09 10.11
C LEU A 62 6.96 6.49 10.75
N ALA A 63 7.80 6.76 11.75
CA ALA A 63 7.85 8.06 12.41
C ALA A 63 8.29 9.18 11.44
N GLU A 64 9.14 8.83 10.48
CA GLU A 64 9.68 9.68 9.42
C GLU A 64 8.56 10.25 8.55
N CYS A 65 7.66 9.39 8.06
CA CYS A 65 6.49 9.89 7.35
C CYS A 65 5.37 10.41 8.25
N LEU A 66 5.24 9.95 9.49
CA LEU A 66 4.22 10.51 10.36
C LEU A 66 4.52 11.96 10.75
N HIS A 67 5.70 12.21 11.32
CA HIS A 67 5.95 13.46 12.05
C HIS A 67 7.40 13.95 12.09
N THR A 68 8.43 13.11 11.92
CA THR A 68 9.84 13.58 12.05
C THR A 68 10.40 14.14 10.75
N GLY A 69 9.92 13.66 9.60
CA GLY A 69 10.25 14.19 8.27
C GLY A 69 11.09 13.24 7.42
N GLU A 70 10.47 12.53 6.48
CA GLU A 70 11.15 11.80 5.41
C GLU A 70 11.33 12.73 4.21
N HIS A 71 12.58 12.91 3.75
CA HIS A 71 12.97 13.91 2.74
C HIS A 71 12.54 15.35 3.09
N GLY A 72 12.36 15.65 4.38
CA GLY A 72 11.97 16.98 4.87
C GLY A 72 10.46 17.26 4.88
N VAL A 73 9.61 16.28 4.59
CA VAL A 73 8.15 16.40 4.67
C VAL A 73 7.54 15.35 5.61
N SER A 74 6.39 15.66 6.21
CA SER A 74 5.68 14.75 7.12
C SER A 74 4.16 14.83 6.93
N ILE A 75 3.41 13.75 7.19
CA ILE A 75 1.93 13.74 7.22
C ILE A 75 1.43 14.80 8.19
N LEU A 76 2.10 14.95 9.35
CA LEU A 76 1.79 15.97 10.36
C LEU A 76 1.78 17.39 9.77
N THR A 77 2.69 17.70 8.84
CA THR A 77 2.74 19.01 8.16
C THR A 77 1.44 19.31 7.43
N ALA A 78 0.89 18.34 6.69
CA ALA A 78 -0.40 18.50 6.04
C ALA A 78 -1.56 18.45 7.07
N TYR A 79 -1.46 17.60 8.09
CA TYR A 79 -2.52 17.40 9.08
C TYR A 79 -2.79 18.64 9.94
N HIS A 80 -1.77 19.44 10.25
CA HIS A 80 -1.92 20.67 11.03
C HIS A 80 -3.00 21.63 10.50
N ALA A 81 -3.21 21.67 9.19
CA ALA A 81 -4.24 22.52 8.58
C ALA A 81 -5.68 21.97 8.74
N HIS A 82 -5.83 20.69 9.10
CA HIS A 82 -7.11 19.98 9.12
C HIS A 82 -7.46 19.34 10.48
N CYS A 83 -6.53 19.35 11.45
CA CYS A 83 -6.64 18.58 12.69
C CYS A 83 -7.78 18.98 13.63
N THR A 84 -8.42 20.15 13.42
CA THR A 84 -9.61 20.55 14.18
C THR A 84 -10.92 20.12 13.51
N GLN A 85 -10.86 19.54 12.30
CA GLN A 85 -12.03 19.19 11.47
C GLN A 85 -12.04 17.71 11.09
N ILE A 86 -10.87 17.08 10.98
CA ILE A 86 -10.69 15.70 10.54
C ILE A 86 -9.91 14.95 11.62
N SER A 87 -10.38 13.77 12.02
CA SER A 87 -9.66 12.90 12.92
C SER A 87 -8.34 12.44 12.28
N LEU A 88 -7.36 12.05 13.09
CA LEU A 88 -6.12 11.50 12.54
C LEU A 88 -6.42 10.21 11.76
N ALA A 89 -7.36 9.40 12.25
CA ALA A 89 -7.80 8.16 11.63
C ALA A 89 -8.31 8.37 10.19
N ASP A 90 -9.26 9.29 9.99
CA ASP A 90 -9.71 9.63 8.64
C ASP A 90 -8.58 10.27 7.81
N PHE A 91 -7.69 11.04 8.43
CA PHE A 91 -6.61 11.70 7.72
C PHE A 91 -5.55 10.73 7.20
N LEU A 92 -5.24 9.64 7.91
CA LEU A 92 -4.31 8.61 7.44
C LEU A 92 -4.84 7.90 6.20
N VAL A 93 -6.13 7.54 6.18
CA VAL A 93 -6.77 6.97 4.98
C VAL A 93 -6.75 7.96 3.83
N ILE A 94 -7.09 9.24 4.07
CA ILE A 94 -7.01 10.30 3.05
C ILE A 94 -5.58 10.46 2.52
N ALA A 95 -4.57 10.38 3.39
CA ALA A 95 -3.18 10.53 2.99
C ALA A 95 -2.73 9.38 2.08
N ALA A 96 -3.08 8.14 2.42
CA ALA A 96 -2.82 6.97 1.60
C ALA A 96 -3.47 7.07 0.21
N GLU A 97 -4.77 7.41 0.16
CA GLU A 97 -5.48 7.62 -1.11
C GLU A 97 -4.87 8.75 -1.94
N ALA A 98 -4.47 9.85 -1.29
CA ALA A 98 -3.83 10.97 -1.97
C ALA A 98 -2.48 10.61 -2.61
N VAL A 99 -1.62 9.86 -1.91
CA VAL A 99 -0.33 9.42 -2.48
C VAL A 99 -0.50 8.36 -3.55
N MET A 100 -1.50 7.49 -3.44
CA MET A 100 -1.87 6.55 -4.52
C MET A 100 -2.35 7.29 -5.76
N LEU A 101 -3.19 8.32 -5.62
CA LEU A 101 -3.63 9.18 -6.73
C LEU A 101 -2.46 9.93 -7.39
N SER A 102 -1.58 10.55 -6.60
CA SER A 102 -0.40 11.24 -7.15
C SER A 102 0.56 10.28 -7.84
N SER A 103 0.80 9.09 -7.27
CA SER A 103 1.66 8.07 -7.88
C SER A 103 1.01 7.45 -9.12
N ARG A 104 -0.33 7.33 -9.14
CA ARG A 104 -1.10 6.86 -10.30
C ARG A 104 -1.03 7.84 -11.46
N LYS A 105 -0.97 9.14 -11.19
CA LYS A 105 -0.83 10.18 -12.21
C LYS A 105 0.41 9.98 -13.09
N HIS A 106 1.52 9.48 -12.54
CA HIS A 106 2.69 9.11 -13.36
C HIS A 106 2.39 8.04 -14.42
N VAL A 107 1.42 7.15 -14.17
CA VAL A 107 0.98 6.12 -15.10
C VAL A 107 0.08 6.72 -16.17
N THR A 108 -0.95 7.46 -15.76
CA THR A 108 -1.97 8.00 -16.68
C THR A 108 -1.44 9.17 -17.54
N ASP A 109 -0.45 9.92 -17.05
CA ASP A 109 0.26 10.93 -17.85
C ASP A 109 1.18 10.28 -18.89
N ALA A 110 1.67 9.05 -18.64
CA ALA A 110 2.52 8.31 -19.58
C ALA A 110 1.71 7.53 -20.63
N ASP A 111 0.54 7.02 -20.25
CA ASP A 111 -0.40 6.31 -21.13
C ASP A 111 -1.85 6.64 -20.74
N ASN A 112 -2.52 7.42 -21.59
CA ASN A 112 -3.88 7.88 -21.35
C ASN A 112 -4.96 6.80 -21.56
N ALA A 113 -4.59 5.61 -22.05
CA ALA A 113 -5.50 4.47 -22.11
C ALA A 113 -5.62 3.77 -20.74
N ARG A 114 -4.68 4.01 -19.82
CA ARG A 114 -4.69 3.46 -18.46
C ARG A 114 -5.69 4.26 -17.63
N ARG A 115 -6.68 3.58 -17.03
CA ARG A 115 -7.73 4.24 -16.24
C ARG A 115 -7.20 4.83 -14.93
N ASP A 116 -7.86 5.87 -14.43
CA ASP A 116 -7.62 6.36 -13.07
C ASP A 116 -8.34 5.49 -12.02
N ILE A 117 -8.11 5.78 -10.74
CA ILE A 117 -8.76 5.15 -9.58
C ILE A 117 -9.71 6.15 -8.90
N ASP A 118 -10.91 5.70 -8.49
CA ASP A 118 -11.92 6.57 -7.89
C ASP A 118 -12.18 6.20 -6.42
N PHE A 119 -11.24 6.60 -5.56
CA PHE A 119 -11.44 6.51 -4.11
C PHE A 119 -12.59 7.40 -3.62
N ARG A 120 -12.85 8.53 -4.30
CA ARG A 120 -13.79 9.54 -3.79
C ARG A 120 -15.23 9.00 -3.74
N SER A 121 -15.65 8.21 -4.72
CA SER A 121 -17.02 7.68 -4.75
C SER A 121 -17.30 6.65 -3.65
N SER A 122 -16.26 5.95 -3.19
CA SER A 122 -16.36 4.90 -2.16
C SER A 122 -15.90 5.35 -0.77
N PHE A 123 -15.20 6.49 -0.65
CA PHE A 123 -14.67 6.98 0.60
C PHE A 123 -15.74 7.17 1.69
N ARG A 124 -15.41 6.67 2.88
CA ARG A 124 -16.20 6.83 4.10
C ARG A 124 -15.41 7.61 5.15
N TYR A 125 -16.10 8.45 5.91
CA TYR A 125 -15.54 9.24 7.00
C TYR A 125 -16.32 9.07 8.30
N GLY A 126 -15.78 9.59 9.40
CA GLY A 126 -16.38 9.51 10.73
C GLY A 126 -15.60 8.62 11.70
N ARG A 127 -14.38 8.21 11.34
CA ARG A 127 -13.53 7.41 12.22
C ARG A 127 -13.11 8.23 13.43
N SER A 128 -13.17 7.63 14.60
CA SER A 128 -12.65 8.22 15.84
C SER A 128 -11.21 7.79 16.05
N THR A 129 -10.33 8.75 16.39
CA THR A 129 -8.93 8.43 16.67
C THR A 129 -8.78 7.75 18.03
N ALA A 130 -8.24 6.53 18.05
CA ALA A 130 -7.90 5.85 19.28
C ALA A 130 -6.63 6.48 19.90
N ALA A 131 -6.64 6.69 21.22
CA ALA A 131 -5.51 7.30 21.91
C ALA A 131 -4.41 6.28 22.28
N THR A 132 -4.78 5.00 22.40
CA THR A 132 -3.90 3.91 22.80
C THR A 132 -4.37 2.60 22.17
N CYS A 133 -3.43 1.74 21.79
CA CYS A 133 -3.66 0.45 21.15
C CYS A 133 -2.70 -0.61 21.73
N PRO A 134 -2.79 -0.93 23.04
CA PRO A 134 -1.90 -1.91 23.67
C PRO A 134 -2.02 -3.34 23.11
N TRP A 135 -3.04 -3.59 22.29
CA TRP A 135 -3.31 -4.87 21.63
C TRP A 135 -2.67 -5.01 20.24
N SER A 136 -2.13 -3.92 19.68
CA SER A 136 -1.63 -3.89 18.29
C SER A 136 -0.38 -4.76 18.08
N GLN A 137 0.47 -4.88 19.10
CA GLN A 137 1.73 -5.61 19.00
C GLN A 137 1.52 -7.08 18.61
N GLY A 138 2.28 -7.53 17.62
CA GLY A 138 2.24 -8.91 17.12
C GLY A 138 1.02 -9.26 16.25
N ARG A 139 0.21 -8.27 15.85
CA ARG A 139 -0.91 -8.48 14.89
C ARG A 139 -0.51 -8.26 13.44
N LEU A 140 0.62 -7.60 13.19
CA LEU A 140 1.11 -7.35 11.84
C LEU A 140 1.69 -8.64 11.22
N PRO A 141 1.60 -8.81 9.89
CA PRO A 141 2.01 -10.04 9.24
C PRO A 141 3.54 -10.18 9.29
N ASN A 142 4.03 -11.30 9.82
CA ASN A 142 5.46 -11.59 9.81
C ASN A 142 5.88 -12.13 8.43
N PRO A 143 6.75 -11.42 7.68
CA PRO A 143 7.13 -11.81 6.33
C PRO A 143 7.95 -13.10 6.23
N GLU A 144 8.51 -13.61 7.34
CA GLU A 144 9.18 -14.92 7.35
C GLU A 144 8.18 -16.09 7.32
N ARG A 145 6.89 -15.86 7.63
CA ARG A 145 5.84 -16.88 7.78
C ARG A 145 4.98 -17.06 6.52
N SER A 146 5.45 -16.61 5.36
CA SER A 146 4.87 -16.92 4.04
C SER A 146 3.34 -16.72 4.01
N CYS A 147 2.59 -17.61 3.35
CA CYS A 147 1.14 -17.48 3.18
C CYS A 147 0.36 -17.69 4.47
N THR A 148 0.90 -18.41 5.46
CA THR A 148 0.30 -18.48 6.79
C THR A 148 0.11 -17.09 7.41
N ALA A 149 1.10 -16.17 7.28
CA ALA A 149 0.93 -14.80 7.79
C ALA A 149 -0.11 -13.99 7.00
N VAL A 150 -0.22 -14.25 5.70
CA VAL A 150 -1.23 -13.60 4.84
C VAL A 150 -2.63 -14.08 5.21
N GLU A 151 -2.82 -15.38 5.39
CA GLU A 151 -4.08 -15.99 5.81
C GLU A 151 -4.52 -15.45 7.18
N GLU A 152 -3.67 -15.52 8.19
CA GLU A 152 -4.00 -15.06 9.54
C GLU A 152 -4.41 -13.57 9.57
N THR A 153 -3.65 -12.72 8.88
CA THR A 153 -3.87 -11.26 8.96
C THR A 153 -5.02 -10.83 8.05
N PHE A 154 -4.92 -11.12 6.76
CA PHE A 154 -5.82 -10.57 5.76
C PHE A 154 -7.11 -11.39 5.64
N VAL A 155 -7.01 -12.72 5.67
CA VAL A 155 -8.18 -13.59 5.47
C VAL A 155 -8.97 -13.74 6.76
N ASP A 156 -8.31 -14.18 7.83
CA ASP A 156 -8.98 -14.51 9.08
C ASP A 156 -9.34 -13.27 9.89
N ASN A 157 -8.37 -12.39 10.18
CA ASN A 157 -8.62 -11.24 11.04
C ASN A 157 -9.38 -10.12 10.30
N MET A 158 -8.95 -9.76 9.08
CA MET A 158 -9.57 -8.69 8.29
C MET A 158 -10.75 -9.16 7.42
N GLY A 159 -10.99 -10.47 7.34
CA GLY A 159 -12.11 -11.05 6.61
C GLY A 159 -12.00 -11.00 5.08
N LEU A 160 -10.83 -10.68 4.50
CA LEU A 160 -10.62 -10.60 3.06
C LEU A 160 -10.62 -11.99 2.39
N SER A 161 -10.99 -12.07 1.11
CA SER A 161 -10.69 -13.26 0.31
C SER A 161 -9.20 -13.29 -0.09
N TRP A 162 -8.69 -14.43 -0.56
CA TRP A 162 -7.34 -14.50 -1.15
C TRP A 162 -7.14 -13.54 -2.33
N SER A 163 -8.17 -13.37 -3.18
CA SER A 163 -8.17 -12.40 -4.29
C SER A 163 -8.08 -10.95 -3.79
N GLU A 164 -8.84 -10.60 -2.73
CA GLU A 164 -8.79 -9.29 -2.09
C GLU A 164 -7.43 -9.05 -1.39
N SER A 165 -6.89 -10.07 -0.72
CA SER A 165 -5.59 -10.03 -0.04
C SER A 165 -4.46 -9.79 -1.04
N ALA A 166 -4.42 -10.57 -2.14
CA ALA A 166 -3.45 -10.39 -3.21
C ALA A 166 -3.55 -9.00 -3.86
N ALA A 167 -4.77 -8.51 -4.10
CA ALA A 167 -4.94 -7.17 -4.65
C ALA A 167 -4.43 -6.09 -3.70
N LEU A 168 -4.73 -6.19 -2.40
CA LEU A 168 -4.26 -5.26 -1.37
C LEU A 168 -2.73 -5.29 -1.25
N MET A 169 -2.08 -6.46 -1.35
CA MET A 169 -0.63 -6.58 -1.40
C MET A 169 0.01 -5.90 -2.63
N GLY A 170 -0.78 -5.61 -3.67
CA GLY A 170 -0.34 -4.82 -4.83
C GLY A 170 0.20 -3.42 -4.48
N VAL A 171 -0.06 -2.90 -3.28
CA VAL A 171 0.57 -1.67 -2.77
C VAL A 171 2.09 -1.75 -2.70
N HIS A 172 2.68 -2.95 -2.63
CA HIS A 172 4.12 -3.16 -2.73
C HIS A 172 4.71 -2.72 -4.08
N THR A 173 3.87 -2.35 -5.06
CA THR A 173 4.33 -1.59 -6.22
C THR A 173 4.94 -0.23 -5.85
N LEU A 174 4.68 0.32 -4.65
CA LEU A 174 5.23 1.59 -4.18
C LEU A 174 6.30 1.41 -3.10
N GLY A 175 7.42 2.12 -3.26
CA GLY A 175 8.50 2.17 -2.28
C GLY A 175 9.45 0.96 -2.34
N ARG A 176 10.14 0.72 -1.22
CA ARG A 176 11.15 -0.34 -1.05
C ARG A 176 11.35 -0.73 0.40
N ALA A 177 11.94 -1.90 0.60
CA ALA A 177 12.48 -2.32 1.88
C ALA A 177 13.82 -1.62 2.17
N ARG A 178 14.08 -1.39 3.46
CA ARG A 178 15.31 -0.78 3.97
C ARG A 178 15.80 -1.55 5.18
N ILE A 179 17.10 -1.86 5.20
CA ILE A 179 17.73 -2.65 6.27
C ILE A 179 17.48 -2.00 7.62
N GLU A 180 17.66 -0.68 7.70
CA GLU A 180 17.49 0.10 8.91
C GLU A 180 16.05 0.06 9.45
N ASN A 181 15.05 -0.21 8.62
CA ASN A 181 13.64 -0.23 9.02
C ASN A 181 13.14 -1.64 9.33
N SER A 182 13.31 -2.58 8.40
CA SER A 182 12.71 -3.92 8.49
C SER A 182 13.73 -5.07 8.52
N GLY A 183 15.01 -4.77 8.24
CA GLY A 183 16.06 -5.77 8.05
C GLY A 183 16.08 -6.43 6.68
N TYR A 184 15.24 -5.98 5.73
CA TYR A 184 15.24 -6.40 4.33
C TYR A 184 15.74 -5.27 3.43
N ASP A 185 16.21 -5.59 2.22
CA ASP A 185 16.77 -4.60 1.30
C ASP A 185 16.26 -4.75 -0.13
N GLY A 186 16.00 -3.63 -0.81
CA GLY A 186 15.65 -3.60 -2.22
C GLY A 186 14.20 -3.21 -2.50
N PHE A 187 13.93 -2.97 -3.78
CA PHE A 187 12.62 -2.61 -4.28
C PHE A 187 11.81 -3.87 -4.65
N TRP A 188 10.49 -3.85 -4.50
CA TRP A 188 9.61 -4.90 -5.03
C TRP A 188 9.49 -4.90 -6.56
N SER A 189 9.89 -3.79 -7.17
CA SER A 189 9.89 -3.53 -8.61
C SER A 189 11.18 -2.80 -9.00
N ASP A 190 11.38 -2.44 -10.26
CA ASP A 190 12.44 -1.47 -10.57
C ASP A 190 12.11 -0.08 -9.98
N ALA A 191 13.14 0.73 -9.75
CA ALA A 191 12.99 2.00 -9.04
C ALA A 191 11.92 2.93 -9.68
N GLU A 192 11.86 3.03 -11.01
CA GLU A 192 10.92 3.92 -11.68
C GLU A 192 9.46 3.46 -11.54
N ASN A 193 9.22 2.16 -11.56
CA ASN A 193 7.91 1.61 -11.26
C ASN A 193 7.57 1.71 -9.76
N SER A 194 8.57 1.73 -8.87
CA SER A 194 8.35 1.92 -7.43
C SER A 194 7.78 3.27 -6.99
N ARG A 195 7.63 4.24 -7.91
CA ARG A 195 6.88 5.49 -7.67
C ARG A 195 5.56 5.56 -8.44
N ARG A 196 5.15 4.48 -9.10
CA ARG A 196 3.97 4.41 -9.96
C ARG A 196 2.98 3.44 -9.37
N PHE A 197 1.77 3.90 -9.08
CA PHE A 197 0.72 3.00 -8.61
C PHE A 197 0.17 2.19 -9.80
N ASN A 198 0.84 1.08 -10.10
CA ASN A 198 0.58 0.21 -11.25
C ASN A 198 0.72 -1.28 -10.92
N ASN A 199 0.39 -2.16 -11.86
CA ASN A 199 0.47 -3.61 -11.68
C ASN A 199 1.87 -4.23 -11.91
N ASN A 200 2.95 -3.44 -11.94
CA ASN A 200 4.30 -3.99 -12.17
C ASN A 200 4.72 -4.99 -11.08
N TYR A 201 4.26 -4.82 -9.82
CA TYR A 201 4.42 -5.81 -8.76
C TYR A 201 4.03 -7.23 -9.19
N PHE A 202 2.80 -7.42 -9.71
CA PHE A 202 2.33 -8.73 -10.16
C PHE A 202 3.07 -9.21 -11.42
N ALA A 203 3.33 -8.30 -12.36
CA ALA A 203 4.11 -8.64 -13.55
C ALA A 203 5.53 -9.11 -13.18
N SER A 204 6.14 -8.49 -12.17
CA SER A 204 7.46 -8.85 -11.63
C SER A 204 7.45 -10.22 -10.96
N ILE A 205 6.42 -10.55 -10.18
CA ILE A 205 6.29 -11.88 -9.56
C ILE A 205 6.39 -12.98 -10.62
N VAL A 206 5.63 -12.87 -11.73
CA VAL A 206 5.51 -13.96 -12.72
C VAL A 206 6.48 -13.87 -13.90
N GLY A 207 6.99 -12.67 -14.21
CA GLY A 207 7.83 -12.39 -15.38
C GLY A 207 9.33 -12.32 -15.09
N LYS A 208 9.74 -12.31 -13.82
CA LYS A 208 11.15 -12.36 -13.37
C LYS A 208 11.45 -13.71 -12.71
N GLY A 209 12.74 -14.05 -12.64
CA GLY A 209 13.20 -15.23 -11.91
C GLY A 209 13.73 -14.87 -10.53
N TRP A 210 13.39 -15.66 -9.52
CA TRP A 210 13.70 -15.39 -8.11
C TRP A 210 14.44 -16.56 -7.45
N THR A 211 15.35 -16.24 -6.53
CA THR A 211 16.04 -17.21 -5.67
C THR A 211 16.22 -16.65 -4.27
N SER A 212 16.44 -17.51 -3.28
CA SER A 212 16.59 -17.11 -1.90
C SER A 212 17.90 -16.37 -1.63
N GLN A 213 17.80 -15.32 -0.84
CA GLN A 213 18.90 -14.65 -0.14
C GLN A 213 18.64 -14.81 1.35
N THR A 214 19.47 -15.61 2.01
CA THR A 214 19.41 -15.81 3.45
C THR A 214 20.31 -14.83 4.18
N ALA A 215 19.99 -14.59 5.45
CA ALA A 215 20.78 -13.76 6.35
C ALA A 215 21.09 -12.36 5.79
N VAL A 216 20.05 -11.61 5.40
CA VAL A 216 20.18 -10.25 4.86
C VAL A 216 20.95 -9.36 5.83
N ASP A 217 21.97 -8.67 5.34
CA ASP A 217 22.93 -7.88 6.14
C ASP A 217 23.52 -8.65 7.34
N GLY A 218 23.70 -9.96 7.19
CA GLY A 218 24.21 -10.84 8.24
C GLY A 218 23.19 -11.20 9.34
N ASN A 219 21.93 -10.81 9.20
CA ASN A 219 20.87 -11.13 10.18
C ASN A 219 20.18 -12.47 9.83
N PRO A 220 20.44 -13.58 10.55
CA PRO A 220 19.91 -14.90 10.20
C PRO A 220 18.38 -15.04 10.26
N ASN A 221 17.70 -14.05 10.86
CA ASN A 221 16.24 -14.01 10.97
C ASN A 221 15.57 -13.19 9.85
N LYS A 222 16.34 -12.74 8.85
CA LYS A 222 15.85 -11.96 7.72
C LYS A 222 16.26 -12.64 6.42
N ASN A 223 15.28 -13.19 5.72
CA ASN A 223 15.47 -13.94 4.49
C ASN A 223 14.49 -13.42 3.44
N GLN A 224 14.97 -13.16 2.24
CA GLN A 224 14.17 -12.62 1.15
C GLN A 224 14.44 -13.35 -0.15
N TRP A 225 13.66 -13.06 -1.17
CA TRP A 225 13.90 -13.50 -2.53
C TRP A 225 14.51 -12.36 -3.33
N VAL A 226 15.51 -12.68 -4.16
CA VAL A 226 16.19 -11.72 -5.04
C VAL A 226 16.20 -12.25 -6.47
N ARG A 227 16.40 -11.34 -7.42
CA ARG A 227 16.46 -11.73 -8.84
C ARG A 227 17.59 -12.74 -9.09
N SER A 228 17.25 -13.81 -9.79
CA SER A 228 18.19 -14.87 -10.22
C SER A 228 18.40 -14.89 -11.73
N ASP A 229 17.72 -14.00 -12.45
CA ASP A 229 17.63 -13.97 -13.90
C ASP A 229 18.78 -13.17 -14.58
N GLN A 230 18.57 -12.74 -15.83
CA GLN A 230 19.60 -12.03 -16.60
C GLN A 230 19.93 -10.64 -16.04
N ALA A 231 19.03 -10.03 -15.27
CA ALA A 231 19.24 -8.71 -14.67
C ALA A 231 19.64 -8.78 -13.18
N ARG A 232 20.01 -9.96 -12.66
CA ARG A 232 20.46 -10.16 -11.26
C ARG A 232 21.63 -9.29 -10.79
N ASN A 233 22.39 -8.70 -11.72
CA ASN A 233 23.50 -7.79 -11.41
C ASN A 233 23.09 -6.31 -11.44
N GLY A 234 21.81 -6.02 -11.65
CA GLY A 234 21.25 -4.68 -11.64
C GLY A 234 20.99 -4.17 -10.21
N PRO A 235 20.20 -3.08 -10.09
CA PRO A 235 19.65 -2.66 -8.80
C PRO A 235 18.98 -3.82 -8.07
N LEU A 236 19.10 -3.83 -6.73
CA LEU A 236 18.51 -4.88 -5.93
C LEU A 236 16.98 -4.78 -5.97
N GLU A 237 16.38 -5.82 -6.55
CA GLU A 237 14.95 -6.07 -6.50
C GLU A 237 14.70 -7.34 -5.68
N MET A 238 13.63 -7.31 -4.90
CA MET A 238 13.34 -8.30 -3.89
C MET A 238 11.85 -8.64 -3.80
N MET A 239 11.54 -9.78 -3.19
CA MET A 239 10.21 -10.14 -2.75
C MET A 239 10.33 -10.80 -1.36
N LEU A 240 9.33 -10.63 -0.51
CA LEU A 240 9.22 -11.35 0.76
C LEU A 240 8.58 -12.73 0.55
N ASN A 241 8.64 -13.63 1.54
CA ASN A 241 7.94 -14.91 1.43
C ASN A 241 6.44 -14.68 1.24
N THR A 242 5.86 -13.73 1.98
CA THR A 242 4.45 -13.32 1.87
C THR A 242 4.07 -12.85 0.47
N ASP A 243 5.00 -12.27 -0.29
CA ASP A 243 4.75 -11.79 -1.65
C ASP A 243 4.74 -12.94 -2.65
N LEU A 244 5.82 -13.75 -2.66
CA LEU A 244 5.95 -14.83 -3.63
C LEU A 244 5.00 -16.00 -3.36
N CYS A 245 4.62 -16.25 -2.10
CA CYS A 245 3.71 -17.35 -1.77
C CYS A 245 2.34 -17.21 -2.44
N LEU A 246 1.93 -15.98 -2.78
CA LEU A 246 0.68 -15.72 -3.50
C LEU A 246 0.60 -16.53 -4.79
N ALA A 247 1.73 -16.74 -5.46
CA ALA A 247 1.84 -17.45 -6.73
C ALA A 247 2.61 -18.77 -6.65
N TYR A 248 3.63 -18.86 -5.81
CA TYR A 248 4.59 -19.96 -5.79
C TYR A 248 4.52 -20.79 -4.51
N THR A 249 4.81 -22.07 -4.65
CA THR A 249 4.91 -23.07 -3.56
C THR A 249 6.18 -23.89 -3.78
N GLU A 250 6.64 -24.64 -2.78
CA GLU A 250 7.80 -25.54 -2.96
C GLU A 250 7.43 -26.79 -3.78
N ASP A 251 6.16 -27.19 -3.77
CA ASP A 251 5.66 -28.35 -4.48
C ASP A 251 4.58 -28.02 -5.53
N ASN A 252 4.33 -28.98 -6.43
CA ASN A 252 3.42 -28.80 -7.57
C ASN A 252 1.93 -28.88 -7.19
N ASN A 253 1.60 -29.18 -5.93
CA ASN A 253 0.21 -29.38 -5.49
C ASN A 253 -0.24 -28.31 -4.47
N GLY A 254 0.60 -27.31 -4.22
CA GLY A 254 0.33 -26.19 -3.35
C GLY A 254 0.19 -26.54 -1.87
N ARG A 255 0.88 -27.59 -1.40
CA ARG A 255 0.81 -28.03 0.01
C ARG A 255 1.99 -27.58 0.84
N GLN A 256 3.12 -27.25 0.21
CA GLN A 256 4.32 -26.78 0.88
C GLN A 256 4.56 -25.31 0.55
N GLU A 257 4.46 -24.47 1.58
CA GLU A 257 4.69 -23.04 1.46
C GLU A 257 6.14 -22.74 1.07
N LEU A 258 6.30 -21.67 0.29
CA LEU A 258 7.60 -21.12 -0.06
C LEU A 258 8.25 -20.41 1.14
N ASN A 259 9.55 -20.62 1.37
CA ASN A 259 10.29 -19.94 2.43
C ASN A 259 11.76 -19.69 2.07
N ALA A 260 12.17 -18.43 1.93
CA ALA A 260 13.53 -18.05 1.55
C ALA A 260 14.62 -18.64 2.46
N GLN A 261 14.32 -18.92 3.73
CA GLN A 261 15.29 -19.52 4.65
C GLN A 261 15.63 -20.98 4.29
N THR A 262 14.66 -21.74 3.80
CA THR A 262 14.77 -23.20 3.61
C THR A 262 14.69 -23.63 2.15
N SER A 263 13.99 -22.88 1.32
CA SER A 263 13.79 -23.18 -0.10
C SER A 263 15.10 -23.04 -0.88
N GLY A 264 15.55 -24.16 -1.45
CA GLY A 264 16.70 -24.22 -2.37
C GLY A 264 16.30 -24.18 -3.86
N CYS A 265 15.15 -23.59 -4.18
CA CYS A 265 14.53 -23.62 -5.50
C CYS A 265 14.62 -22.28 -6.24
N CYS A 266 14.34 -22.30 -7.54
CA CYS A 266 14.13 -21.10 -8.35
C CYS A 266 12.63 -20.89 -8.59
N ALA A 267 12.09 -19.74 -8.17
CA ALA A 267 10.71 -19.37 -8.48
C ALA A 267 10.68 -18.62 -9.81
N TRP A 268 10.05 -19.21 -10.82
CA TRP A 268 9.92 -18.65 -12.16
C TRP A 268 8.67 -19.20 -12.84
N SER A 269 8.11 -18.47 -13.80
CA SER A 269 6.99 -18.97 -14.62
C SER A 269 7.40 -19.13 -16.09
N ALA A 270 6.91 -20.18 -16.73
CA ALA A 270 6.99 -20.35 -18.17
C ALA A 270 6.28 -19.20 -18.89
N ALA A 271 6.67 -18.91 -20.12
CA ALA A 271 6.05 -17.86 -20.92
C ALA A 271 4.66 -18.28 -21.45
N THR A 272 3.71 -18.50 -20.54
CA THR A 272 2.29 -18.72 -20.84
C THR A 272 1.68 -17.46 -21.46
N PRO A 273 0.49 -17.53 -22.12
CA PRO A 273 -0.14 -16.34 -22.70
C PRO A 273 -0.29 -15.17 -21.72
N ASP A 274 -0.61 -15.46 -20.46
CA ASP A 274 -0.77 -14.47 -19.40
C ASP A 274 0.56 -13.80 -19.04
N VAL A 275 1.60 -14.60 -18.82
CA VAL A 275 2.95 -14.10 -18.53
C VAL A 275 3.48 -13.28 -19.71
N GLN A 276 3.26 -13.73 -20.95
CA GLN A 276 3.65 -12.96 -22.14
C GLN A 276 2.92 -11.62 -22.25
N ALA A 277 1.63 -11.57 -21.90
CA ALA A 277 0.87 -10.32 -21.88
C ALA A 277 1.41 -9.37 -20.81
N ALA A 278 1.64 -9.86 -19.60
CA ALA A 278 2.23 -9.10 -18.50
C ALA A 278 3.62 -8.54 -18.86
N VAL A 279 4.49 -9.38 -19.42
CA VAL A 279 5.85 -8.98 -19.83
C VAL A 279 5.81 -7.89 -20.88
N ARG A 280 4.98 -8.04 -21.92
CA ARG A 280 4.86 -7.03 -22.99
C ARG A 280 4.24 -5.73 -22.50
N GLY A 281 3.27 -5.80 -21.60
CA GLY A 281 2.53 -4.63 -21.12
C GLY A 281 3.27 -3.85 -20.03
N HIS A 282 4.03 -4.53 -19.17
CA HIS A 282 4.44 -3.96 -17.87
C HIS A 282 5.89 -4.21 -17.48
N LEU A 283 6.65 -5.01 -18.24
CA LEU A 283 8.08 -5.24 -18.00
C LEU A 283 8.95 -4.83 -19.21
N ASP A 284 8.50 -3.86 -20.01
CA ASP A 284 9.22 -3.40 -21.22
C ASP A 284 9.57 -4.53 -22.22
N GLY A 285 8.79 -5.63 -22.21
CA GLY A 285 9.07 -6.81 -23.01
C GLY A 285 10.22 -7.70 -22.49
N LEU A 286 10.77 -7.39 -21.32
CA LEU A 286 11.91 -8.09 -20.72
C LEU A 286 11.47 -9.33 -19.93
N TYR A 287 11.38 -10.47 -20.59
CA TYR A 287 11.13 -11.74 -19.92
C TYR A 287 12.40 -12.21 -19.21
N CYS A 288 12.34 -12.37 -17.88
CA CYS A 288 13.48 -12.77 -17.05
C CYS A 288 14.73 -11.90 -17.31
N GLY A 289 14.51 -10.59 -17.47
CA GLY A 289 15.55 -9.59 -17.75
C GLY A 289 16.14 -9.62 -19.16
N GLY A 290 15.62 -10.44 -20.07
CA GLY A 290 16.11 -10.57 -21.45
C GLY A 290 15.15 -10.01 -22.50
N ASN A 291 15.70 -9.50 -23.60
CA ASN A 291 14.93 -8.88 -24.70
C ASN A 291 14.07 -9.85 -25.52
N ASN A 292 14.21 -11.16 -25.31
CA ASN A 292 13.51 -12.18 -26.09
C ASN A 292 12.98 -13.26 -25.16
N ILE A 293 11.78 -13.77 -25.47
CA ILE A 293 11.23 -14.97 -24.84
C ILE A 293 11.77 -16.20 -25.58
N PRO A 294 12.60 -17.05 -24.95
CA PRO A 294 13.09 -18.25 -25.60
C PRO A 294 11.95 -19.22 -25.95
N ARG A 295 12.06 -19.97 -27.06
CA ARG A 295 11.03 -20.95 -27.46
C ARG A 295 11.06 -22.22 -26.61
N GLY A 296 12.26 -22.68 -26.24
CA GLY A 296 12.43 -23.92 -25.48
C GLY A 296 12.25 -23.69 -23.98
N ARG A 297 11.53 -24.59 -23.30
CA ARG A 297 11.31 -24.49 -21.84
C ARG A 297 12.62 -24.46 -21.05
N GLY A 298 13.58 -25.31 -21.41
CA GLY A 298 14.90 -25.29 -20.77
C GLY A 298 15.66 -23.99 -21.00
N ASP A 299 15.46 -23.30 -22.14
CA ASP A 299 16.05 -21.98 -22.39
C ASP A 299 15.34 -20.89 -21.59
N GLN A 300 14.01 -20.95 -21.47
CA GLN A 300 13.23 -20.05 -20.60
C GLN A 300 13.70 -20.18 -19.15
N ARG A 301 13.79 -21.41 -18.64
CA ARG A 301 14.34 -21.68 -17.31
C ARG A 301 15.76 -21.14 -17.16
N ALA A 302 16.62 -21.34 -18.14
CA ALA A 302 17.98 -20.81 -18.09
C ALA A 302 18.02 -19.27 -18.05
N ALA A 303 17.09 -18.59 -18.73
CA ALA A 303 16.95 -17.14 -18.66
C ALA A 303 16.55 -16.66 -17.25
N CYS A 304 15.61 -17.37 -16.61
CA CYS A 304 15.08 -17.00 -15.30
C CYS A 304 15.96 -17.46 -14.13
N CYS A 305 16.65 -18.59 -14.24
CA CYS A 305 17.31 -19.27 -13.15
C CYS A 305 18.82 -19.41 -13.38
N SER A 306 19.53 -18.28 -13.51
CA SER A 306 21.00 -18.21 -13.53
C SER A 306 21.67 -19.15 -14.54
N GLY A 307 21.11 -19.29 -15.76
CA GLY A 307 21.66 -20.11 -16.84
C GLY A 307 21.39 -21.61 -16.71
N GLN A 308 20.64 -22.05 -15.70
CA GLN A 308 20.42 -23.46 -15.43
C GLN A 308 19.24 -24.02 -16.24
N ARG A 309 19.52 -25.03 -17.09
CA ARG A 309 18.50 -25.63 -17.99
C ARG A 309 17.66 -26.74 -17.35
N ASN A 310 18.29 -27.73 -16.69
CA ASN A 310 17.63 -29.00 -16.28
C ASN A 310 18.15 -29.56 -14.93
N ARG A 311 18.96 -28.82 -14.15
CA ARG A 311 19.71 -29.39 -13.00
C ARG A 311 19.31 -28.87 -11.61
N ALA A 312 18.34 -27.97 -11.50
CA ALA A 312 17.95 -27.38 -10.23
C ALA A 312 16.44 -27.52 -9.98
N ILE A 313 16.07 -27.42 -8.70
CA ILE A 313 14.71 -27.55 -8.20
C ILE A 313 13.97 -26.25 -8.54
N ASP A 314 12.80 -26.35 -9.14
CA ASP A 314 11.88 -25.23 -9.35
C ASP A 314 10.95 -25.11 -8.15
N CYS A 315 10.53 -23.90 -7.82
CA CYS A 315 9.53 -23.68 -6.77
C CYS A 315 8.15 -23.99 -7.36
N GLY A 316 7.78 -25.27 -7.32
CA GLY A 316 6.55 -25.77 -7.92
C GLY A 316 6.61 -25.85 -9.45
N SER A 317 5.43 -25.90 -10.07
CA SER A 317 5.29 -25.99 -11.53
C SER A 317 5.42 -24.61 -12.16
N ALA A 318 6.33 -24.47 -13.14
CA ALA A 318 6.48 -23.22 -13.89
C ALA A 318 5.28 -22.92 -14.82
N ASP A 319 4.48 -23.94 -15.18
CA ASP A 319 3.31 -23.79 -16.05
C ASP A 319 2.01 -23.56 -15.28
N ASP A 320 1.93 -24.08 -14.05
CA ASP A 320 0.71 -24.13 -13.24
C ASP A 320 1.06 -23.74 -11.82
N LEU A 321 1.03 -22.43 -11.59
CA LEU A 321 1.38 -21.79 -10.32
C LEU A 321 0.34 -22.19 -9.26
N ALA A 322 0.80 -22.71 -8.12
CA ALA A 322 -0.06 -23.35 -7.13
C ALA A 322 -0.21 -22.56 -5.81
N GLY A 323 0.29 -21.31 -5.76
CA GLY A 323 0.06 -20.42 -4.62
C GLY A 323 -1.44 -20.10 -4.44
N PRO A 324 -1.87 -19.72 -3.22
CA PRO A 324 -3.30 -19.57 -2.90
C PRO A 324 -4.05 -18.52 -3.75
N ALA A 325 -3.32 -17.54 -4.31
CA ALA A 325 -3.87 -16.49 -5.17
C ALA A 325 -3.24 -16.50 -6.57
N ALA A 326 -2.67 -17.61 -7.02
CA ALA A 326 -1.86 -17.67 -8.24
C ALA A 326 -2.62 -17.20 -9.49
N GLN A 327 -3.89 -17.60 -9.61
CA GLN A 327 -4.73 -17.19 -10.73
C GLN A 327 -5.08 -15.69 -10.70
N ASP A 328 -5.27 -15.12 -9.51
CA ASP A 328 -5.48 -13.69 -9.32
C ASP A 328 -4.19 -12.92 -9.67
N VAL A 329 -3.03 -13.37 -9.20
CA VAL A 329 -1.71 -12.78 -9.54
C VAL A 329 -1.50 -12.77 -11.05
N LEU A 330 -1.75 -13.87 -11.76
CA LEU A 330 -1.66 -13.93 -13.22
C LEU A 330 -2.64 -12.96 -13.90
N THR A 331 -3.85 -12.83 -13.35
CA THR A 331 -4.87 -11.91 -13.86
C THR A 331 -4.46 -10.46 -13.67
N PHE A 332 -4.00 -10.09 -12.47
CA PHE A 332 -3.54 -8.74 -12.14
C PHE A 332 -2.26 -8.38 -12.90
N ALA A 333 -1.38 -9.36 -13.16
CA ALA A 333 -0.18 -9.17 -13.96
C ALA A 333 -0.51 -8.81 -15.41
N ARG A 334 -1.51 -9.44 -16.04
CA ARG A 334 -1.86 -9.17 -17.45
C ARG A 334 -2.86 -8.02 -17.64
N ASP A 335 -3.69 -7.75 -16.64
CA ASP A 335 -4.79 -6.80 -16.71
C ASP A 335 -4.83 -5.93 -15.45
N GLU A 336 -4.31 -4.71 -15.58
CA GLU A 336 -4.31 -3.73 -14.50
C GLU A 336 -5.72 -3.28 -14.12
N GLY A 337 -6.68 -3.26 -15.05
CA GLY A 337 -8.06 -2.87 -14.76
C GLY A 337 -8.69 -3.83 -13.75
N SER A 338 -8.50 -5.14 -13.97
CA SER A 338 -8.94 -6.19 -13.04
C SER A 338 -8.28 -6.06 -11.66
N TRP A 339 -7.01 -5.69 -11.59
CA TRP A 339 -6.35 -5.41 -10.30
C TRP A 339 -6.97 -4.21 -9.60
N LEU A 340 -7.12 -3.07 -10.28
CA LEU A 340 -7.68 -1.87 -9.69
C LEU A 340 -9.12 -2.10 -9.20
N ASP A 341 -9.96 -2.83 -9.97
CA ASP A 341 -11.33 -3.17 -9.58
C ASP A 341 -11.37 -3.98 -8.28
N ARG A 342 -10.48 -4.97 -8.14
CA ARG A 342 -10.38 -5.78 -6.92
C ARG A 342 -9.73 -5.00 -5.77
N PHE A 343 -8.75 -4.15 -6.06
CA PHE A 343 -8.07 -3.30 -5.09
C PHE A 343 -9.05 -2.32 -4.45
N GLU A 344 -9.90 -1.64 -5.23
CA GLU A 344 -10.91 -0.72 -4.71
C GLU A 344 -11.89 -1.43 -3.76
N GLN A 345 -12.25 -2.68 -4.04
CA GLN A 345 -13.08 -3.52 -3.15
C GLN A 345 -12.35 -3.88 -1.85
N ALA A 346 -11.11 -4.37 -1.96
CA ALA A 346 -10.29 -4.78 -0.82
C ALA A 346 -9.95 -3.58 0.09
N TRP A 347 -9.54 -2.46 -0.50
CA TRP A 347 -9.19 -1.22 0.20
C TRP A 347 -10.38 -0.67 0.98
N LYS A 348 -11.57 -0.63 0.35
CA LYS A 348 -12.80 -0.22 1.03
C LYS A 348 -13.09 -1.12 2.24
N LYS A 349 -13.05 -2.43 2.06
CA LYS A 349 -13.30 -3.38 3.16
C LYS A 349 -12.29 -3.21 4.30
N ALA A 350 -11.02 -3.15 3.96
CA ALA A 350 -9.93 -2.98 4.93
C ALA A 350 -10.05 -1.67 5.74
N THR A 351 -10.38 -0.55 5.09
CA THR A 351 -10.50 0.76 5.75
C THR A 351 -11.81 0.95 6.51
N GLU A 352 -12.82 0.09 6.29
CA GLU A 352 -14.11 0.11 7.00
C GLU A 352 -14.21 -0.95 8.11
N ASN A 353 -13.23 -1.86 8.22
CA ASN A 353 -13.17 -2.86 9.30
C ASN A 353 -13.24 -2.21 10.69
N GLY A 354 -14.05 -2.79 11.58
CA GLY A 354 -14.30 -2.27 12.93
C GLY A 354 -15.37 -1.17 13.02
N TYR A 355 -15.93 -0.74 11.88
CA TYR A 355 -16.94 0.33 11.83
C TYR A 355 -18.30 -0.15 11.32
N THR A 356 -18.78 -1.28 11.82
CA THR A 356 -20.14 -1.80 11.56
C THR A 356 -20.87 -2.12 12.86
N THR A 357 -22.19 -1.92 12.88
CA THR A 357 -23.05 -2.41 13.98
C THR A 357 -23.12 -3.93 13.97
N GLU A 358 -23.65 -4.52 15.06
CA GLU A 358 -23.95 -5.96 15.12
C GLU A 358 -24.89 -6.43 14.00
N ASN A 359 -25.71 -5.52 13.47
CA ASN A 359 -26.65 -5.79 12.37
C ASN A 359 -26.03 -5.54 10.98
N GLY A 360 -24.72 -5.23 10.90
CA GLY A 360 -23.99 -4.99 9.66
C GLY A 360 -24.18 -3.59 9.05
N GLU A 361 -24.71 -2.62 9.79
CA GLU A 361 -24.85 -1.25 9.31
C GLU A 361 -23.54 -0.47 9.50
N SER A 362 -23.08 0.25 8.48
CA SER A 362 -21.88 1.09 8.56
C SER A 362 -22.04 2.21 9.59
N LEU A 363 -21.08 2.32 10.50
CA LEU A 363 -20.92 3.46 11.42
C LEU A 363 -20.28 4.68 10.75
N LEU A 364 -19.70 4.50 9.55
CA LEU A 364 -19.11 5.58 8.76
C LEU A 364 -20.10 6.20 7.76
N HIS A 365 -19.85 7.46 7.44
CA HIS A 365 -20.68 8.29 6.57
C HIS A 365 -20.13 8.35 5.14
N SER A 366 -21.02 8.36 4.14
CA SER A 366 -20.65 8.63 2.74
C SER A 366 -20.40 10.11 2.50
N LEU A 367 -19.48 10.45 1.59
CA LEU A 367 -19.32 11.82 1.08
C LEU A 367 -20.54 12.34 0.30
N GLN A 368 -21.41 11.45 -0.18
CA GLN A 368 -22.67 11.85 -0.81
C GLN A 368 -23.60 12.45 0.25
N CYS A 369 -23.86 13.76 0.17
CA CYS A 369 -25.05 14.31 0.78
C CYS A 369 -26.24 13.59 0.13
N SER A 370 -27.07 12.92 0.92
CA SER A 370 -28.37 12.50 0.45
C SER A 370 -29.03 13.73 -0.16
N GLN A 371 -29.45 13.64 -1.42
CA GLN A 371 -30.48 14.55 -1.88
C GLN A 371 -31.68 14.24 -0.99
N ALA A 372 -31.87 15.04 0.06
CA ALA A 372 -33.12 15.06 0.78
C ALA A 372 -34.20 15.17 -0.29
N GLY A 373 -35.03 14.13 -0.39
CA GLY A 373 -36.07 14.05 -1.39
C GLY A 373 -36.83 15.37 -1.45
N ALA A 374 -37.16 15.79 -2.66
CA ALA A 374 -38.01 16.95 -2.90
C ALA A 374 -39.33 16.78 -2.11
N GLY A 375 -39.35 17.33 -0.90
CA GLY A 375 -40.35 17.00 0.10
C GLY A 375 -40.02 17.63 1.44
N SER A 376 -40.14 18.96 1.51
CA SER A 376 -40.19 19.75 2.74
C SER A 376 -38.90 19.80 3.58
N LEU A 377 -37.89 20.55 3.13
CA LEU A 377 -37.01 21.25 4.07
C LEU A 377 -36.73 22.69 3.58
N ARG A 378 -37.02 23.64 4.46
CA ARG A 378 -36.72 25.06 4.31
C ARG A 378 -35.23 25.23 3.99
N ARG A 379 -34.96 26.06 3.00
CA ARG A 379 -33.64 26.58 2.66
C ARG A 379 -32.91 27.04 3.92
N VAL A 380 -31.83 26.36 4.28
CA VAL A 380 -30.68 26.98 4.95
C VAL A 380 -29.44 26.68 4.11
N CYS A 381 -29.43 27.29 2.94
CA CYS A 381 -28.21 27.66 2.24
C CYS A 381 -28.44 29.11 1.81
N ALA A 382 -27.94 30.04 2.61
CA ALA A 382 -27.92 31.46 2.29
C ALA A 382 -26.47 31.94 2.39
N LEU A 383 -25.65 31.56 1.41
CA LEU A 383 -24.52 32.38 1.00
C LEU A 383 -25.00 33.17 -0.21
N GLY A 384 -25.61 34.33 0.07
CA GLY A 384 -26.01 35.28 -0.96
C GLY A 384 -24.78 35.96 -1.54
N TRP A 385 -24.46 35.65 -2.80
CA TRP A 385 -23.69 36.54 -3.66
C TRP A 385 -24.64 37.62 -4.19
N GLY A 386 -24.45 38.86 -3.76
CA GLY A 386 -25.09 40.03 -4.35
C GLY A 386 -24.03 40.93 -4.97
N ALA A 387 -24.06 41.08 -6.30
CA ALA A 387 -23.31 42.11 -7.03
C ALA A 387 -23.91 43.52 -6.77
N PRO A 388 -23.15 44.61 -7.03
CA PRO A 388 -23.27 45.87 -6.31
C PRO A 388 -24.24 46.88 -6.95
N GLY A 389 -24.91 47.69 -6.13
CA GLY A 389 -25.57 48.90 -6.61
C GLY A 389 -26.60 49.51 -5.66
N ALA A 390 -26.27 50.72 -5.18
CA ALA A 390 -27.16 51.76 -4.63
C ALA A 390 -27.51 51.77 -3.12
N ARG A 391 -26.89 52.78 -2.47
CA ARG A 391 -27.39 53.71 -1.43
C ARG A 391 -27.61 53.17 0.00
N SER A 392 -26.70 53.61 0.88
CA SER A 392 -26.88 53.89 2.32
C SER A 392 -27.90 55.04 2.55
N PRO A 393 -28.46 55.28 3.76
CA PRO A 393 -27.86 55.01 5.09
C PRO A 393 -28.80 54.43 6.17
N GLY A 394 -28.21 53.83 7.21
CA GLY A 394 -28.90 53.51 8.46
C GLY A 394 -27.96 52.88 9.49
N ARG A 395 -27.63 53.63 10.54
CA ARG A 395 -26.84 53.18 11.69
C ARG A 395 -27.60 52.12 12.49
N SER A 396 -26.93 51.04 12.88
CA SER A 396 -27.08 50.44 14.20
C SER A 396 -25.92 49.50 14.51
N SER A 397 -25.32 49.76 15.67
CA SER A 397 -24.24 49.06 16.36
C SER A 397 -24.62 47.65 16.79
N CYS A 398 -23.68 46.70 16.69
CA CYS A 398 -23.69 45.49 17.52
C CYS A 398 -22.28 45.25 18.09
N GLY A 399 -22.27 45.03 19.40
CA GLY A 399 -21.13 45.08 20.30
C GLY A 399 -20.14 43.92 20.19
N LEU A 400 -18.93 44.24 20.66
CA LEU A 400 -17.98 43.28 21.20
C LEU A 400 -18.62 42.51 22.36
N ALA A 401 -18.52 41.18 22.33
CA ALA A 401 -18.69 40.33 23.51
C ALA A 401 -17.58 39.26 23.55
N SER A 402 -16.59 39.60 24.38
CA SER A 402 -15.78 38.76 25.27
C SER A 402 -16.00 37.23 25.31
N SER A 403 -14.85 36.54 25.28
CA SER A 403 -14.45 35.35 26.05
C SER A 403 -15.16 34.00 25.82
N CYS A 404 -14.48 33.12 25.09
CA CYS A 404 -14.47 31.68 25.36
C CYS A 404 -13.01 31.22 25.53
N ARG A 405 -12.59 30.96 26.78
CA ARG A 405 -11.35 30.23 27.07
C ARG A 405 -11.66 28.73 27.03
N PRO A 406 -10.83 27.89 26.39
CA PRO A 406 -10.88 26.45 26.60
C PRO A 406 -10.27 26.10 27.97
N ARG A 407 -10.98 25.31 28.78
CA ARG A 407 -10.43 24.63 29.96
C ARG A 407 -9.64 23.42 29.44
N VAL A 408 -8.33 23.57 29.32
CA VAL A 408 -7.40 22.44 29.24
C VAL A 408 -6.84 22.24 30.64
N GLN A 409 -7.14 21.10 31.25
CA GLN A 409 -6.55 20.69 32.52
C GLN A 409 -5.18 20.05 32.18
N LEU A 410 -4.15 20.89 32.13
CA LEU A 410 -2.76 20.44 32.02
C LEU A 410 -2.37 19.80 33.37
N GLY A 411 -2.26 18.48 33.39
CA GLY A 411 -1.51 17.77 34.42
C GLY A 411 -0.03 18.07 34.22
N ALA A 412 0.57 18.76 35.19
CA ALA A 412 1.99 19.06 35.20
C ALA A 412 2.81 17.79 35.39
N ILE A 413 3.62 17.41 34.39
CA ILE A 413 4.78 16.54 34.58
C ILE A 413 6.00 17.47 34.55
N SER A 414 6.63 17.60 35.71
CA SER A 414 7.86 18.33 35.91
C SER A 414 9.01 17.50 35.35
N ILE A 415 9.63 17.95 34.26
CA ILE A 415 10.91 17.42 33.77
C ILE A 415 12.02 18.18 34.53
N GLY A 416 12.58 17.51 35.53
CA GLY A 416 13.84 17.91 36.13
C GLY A 416 14.99 17.54 35.21
N LEU A 417 15.72 18.57 34.76
CA LEU A 417 17.06 18.45 34.20
C LEU A 417 17.99 17.71 35.17
N ARG A 418 18.59 16.60 34.74
CA ARG A 418 19.98 16.21 35.00
C ARG A 418 20.46 15.23 33.92
#